data_AF-A0A354UUZ2-F1
#
_entry.id   AF-A0A354UUZ2-F1
#
_cell.length_a   1.000
_cell.length_b   1.000
_cell.length_c   1.000
_cell.angle_alpha   90.00
_cell.angle_beta   90.00
_cell.angle_gamma   90.00
#
_symmetry.space_group_name_H-M   'P 1'
#
loop_
_entity.id
_entity.type
_entity.pdbx_description
1 polymer ?
#
loop_
_entity_poly.entity_id
_entity_poly.type
_entity_poly.pdbx_seq_one_letter_code
_entity_poly.pdbx_strand_id
1 'polypeptide(L)'
;LSMMMCIALRFIPTLIEETDKIMSAQKARGADFESGSLTDRAKALIPILVPLFISAFRRADELATAMECRCYQGGEGRTKMKQLRYHREDFLSYGIGLVLLVGVIVLKTFGM
;
A
#
# COMPACT_ATOMS: atom_id res chain seq x y z
N LEU A 1 8.96 2.09 11.14
CA LEU A 1 7.66 1.73 10.52
C LEU A 1 7.42 2.41 9.16
N SER A 2 7.66 3.73 9.03
CA SER A 2 7.31 4.48 7.81
C SER A 2 7.95 3.96 6.51
N MET A 3 9.17 3.42 6.57
CA MET A 3 9.86 2.88 5.40
C MET A 3 9.14 1.66 4.79
N MET A 4 8.78 0.67 5.61
CA MET A 4 8.08 -0.53 5.13
C MET A 4 6.75 -0.18 4.49
N MET A 5 6.00 0.75 5.11
CA MET A 5 4.74 1.23 4.55
C MET A 5 4.93 1.97 3.22
N CYS A 6 5.92 2.86 3.10
CA CYS A 6 6.22 3.54 1.84
C CYS A 6 6.62 2.57 0.72
N ILE A 7 7.40 1.53 1.03
CA ILE A 7 7.78 0.50 0.04
C ILE A 7 6.54 -0.29 -0.38
N ALA A 8 5.72 -0.74 0.57
CA ALA A 8 4.47 -1.45 0.29
C ALA A 8 3.54 -0.64 -0.61
N LEU A 9 3.29 0.63 -0.28
CA LEU A 9 2.44 1.53 -1.07
C LEU A 9 2.96 1.72 -2.51
N ARG A 10 4.28 1.75 -2.70
CA ARG A 10 4.88 1.83 -4.04
C ARG A 10 4.82 0.49 -4.78
N PHE A 11 4.88 -0.63 -4.07
CA PHE A 11 4.89 -1.97 -4.67
C PHE A 11 3.49 -2.47 -5.03
N ILE A 12 2.43 -2.02 -4.34
CA ILE A 12 1.04 -2.43 -4.63
C ILE A 12 0.67 -2.21 -6.10
N PRO A 13 0.83 -1.01 -6.70
CA PRO A 13 0.50 -0.80 -8.12
C PRO A 13 1.29 -1.74 -9.04
N THR A 14 2.59 -1.93 -8.78
CA THR A 14 3.43 -2.79 -9.61
C THR A 14 3.04 -4.27 -9.51
N LEU A 15 2.64 -4.74 -8.32
CA LEU A 15 2.17 -6.11 -8.13
C LEU A 15 0.84 -6.37 -8.84
N ILE A 16 -0.07 -5.38 -8.86
CA ILE A 16 -1.33 -5.45 -9.61
C ILE A 16 -1.03 -5.57 -11.11
N GLU A 17 -0.19 -4.69 -11.67
CA GLU A 17 0.20 -4.76 -13.09
C GLU A 17 0.87 -6.10 -13.46
N GLU A 18 1.70 -6.63 -12.56
CA GLU A 18 2.37 -7.91 -12.77
C GLU A 18 1.39 -9.08 -12.70
N THR A 19 0.42 -9.01 -11.80
CA THR A 19 -0.68 -9.99 -11.69
C THR A 19 -1.51 -10.00 -12.98
N ASP A 20 -1.87 -8.82 -13.51
CA ASP A 20 -2.63 -8.71 -14.76
C ASP A 20 -1.87 -9.28 -15.96
N LYS A 21 -0.56 -9.05 -16.03
CA LYS A 21 0.32 -9.62 -17.07
C LYS A 21 0.38 -11.15 -16.96
N ILE A 22 0.58 -11.68 -15.75
CA ILE A 22 0.64 -13.13 -15.52
C ILE A 22 -0.71 -13.77 -15.84
N MET A 23 -1.81 -13.19 -15.37
CA MET A 23 -3.17 -13.67 -15.64
C MET A 23 -3.45 -13.70 -17.15
N SER A 24 -3.13 -12.63 -17.87
CA SER A 24 -3.28 -12.57 -19.33
C SER A 24 -2.45 -13.63 -20.06
N ALA A 25 -1.20 -13.85 -19.62
CA ALA A 25 -0.32 -14.86 -20.19
C ALA A 25 -0.84 -16.30 -19.94
N GLN A 26 -1.39 -16.56 -18.76
CA GLN A 26 -1.96 -17.87 -18.45
C GLN A 26 -3.29 -18.10 -19.19
N LYS A 27 -4.15 -17.07 -19.33
CA LYS A 27 -5.35 -17.14 -20.18
C LYS A 27 -4.98 -17.47 -21.64
N ALA A 28 -3.92 -16.84 -22.18
CA ALA A 28 -3.41 -17.15 -23.51
C ALA A 28 -2.86 -18.58 -23.66
N ARG A 29 -2.40 -19.18 -22.56
CA ARG A 29 -1.96 -20.60 -22.49
C ARG A 29 -3.13 -21.58 -22.27
N GLY A 30 -4.37 -21.10 -22.29
CA GLY A 30 -5.56 -21.93 -22.12
C GLY A 30 -5.96 -22.19 -20.66
N ALA A 31 -5.40 -21.46 -19.70
CA ALA A 31 -5.85 -21.55 -18.31
C ALA A 31 -7.23 -20.86 -18.17
N ASP A 32 -8.20 -21.62 -17.67
CA ASP A 32 -9.52 -21.12 -17.31
C ASP A 32 -9.60 -20.91 -15.79
N PHE A 33 -9.93 -19.69 -15.39
CA PHE A 33 -10.03 -19.27 -13.99
C PHE A 33 -11.48 -19.08 -13.52
N GLU A 34 -12.44 -19.12 -14.45
CA GLU A 34 -13.84 -18.78 -14.19
C GLU A 34 -14.74 -20.01 -14.19
N SER A 35 -14.35 -21.12 -14.82
CA SER A 35 -15.12 -22.37 -14.76
C SER A 35 -14.68 -23.31 -13.63
N GLY A 36 -15.51 -24.32 -13.34
CA GLY A 36 -15.22 -25.37 -12.36
C GLY A 36 -15.72 -25.10 -10.92
N SER A 37 -15.43 -26.06 -10.04
CA SER A 37 -15.79 -25.99 -8.61
C SER A 37 -14.89 -24.99 -7.85
N LEU A 38 -15.28 -24.63 -6.62
CA LEU A 38 -14.48 -23.70 -5.79
C LEU A 38 -13.03 -24.19 -5.60
N THR A 39 -12.84 -25.51 -5.49
CA THR A 39 -11.52 -26.14 -5.37
C THR A 39 -10.71 -26.10 -6.66
N ASP A 40 -11.37 -26.20 -7.82
CA ASP A 40 -10.69 -26.12 -9.12
C ASP A 40 -10.21 -24.70 -9.38
N ARG A 41 -11.04 -23.70 -9.07
CA ARG A 41 -10.66 -22.28 -9.12
C ARG A 41 -9.50 -21.96 -8.17
N ALA A 42 -9.49 -22.50 -6.96
CA ALA A 42 -8.38 -22.31 -6.03
C ALA A 42 -7.06 -22.88 -6.58
N LYS A 43 -7.09 -24.08 -7.19
CA LYS A 43 -5.91 -24.67 -7.85
C LYS A 43 -5.47 -23.87 -9.07
N ALA A 44 -6.42 -23.30 -9.82
CA ALA A 44 -6.13 -22.44 -10.96
C ALA A 44 -5.36 -21.18 -10.57
N LEU A 45 -5.38 -20.72 -9.31
CA LEU A 45 -4.58 -19.57 -8.87
C LEU A 45 -3.09 -19.87 -8.67
N ILE A 46 -2.69 -21.13 -8.49
CA ILE A 46 -1.31 -21.52 -8.20
C ILE A 46 -0.32 -21.04 -9.28
N PRO A 47 -0.59 -21.19 -10.59
CA PRO A 47 0.27 -20.68 -11.66
C PRO A 47 0.41 -19.15 -11.72
N ILE A 48 -0.45 -18.40 -11.02
CA ILE A 48 -0.33 -16.94 -10.87
C ILE A 48 0.48 -16.63 -9.60
N LEU A 49 0.15 -17.31 -8.50
CA LEU A 49 0.74 -17.06 -7.19
C LEU A 49 2.25 -17.34 -7.18
N VAL A 50 2.69 -18.49 -7.71
CA VAL A 50 4.10 -18.90 -7.64
C VAL A 50 5.02 -17.91 -8.39
N PRO A 51 4.76 -17.53 -9.65
CA PRO A 51 5.58 -16.52 -10.34
C PRO A 51 5.56 -15.15 -9.65
N LEU A 52 4.40 -14.71 -9.16
CA LEU A 52 4.28 -13.42 -8.47
C LEU A 52 5.14 -13.40 -7.19
N PHE A 53 5.12 -14.47 -6.41
CA PHE A 53 5.96 -14.59 -5.21
C PHE A 53 7.44 -14.57 -5.54
N ILE A 54 7.88 -15.38 -6.52
CA ILE A 54 9.30 -15.41 -6.94
C ILE A 54 9.75 -14.02 -7.39
N SER A 55 8.92 -13.33 -8.18
CA SER A 55 9.23 -11.97 -8.64
C SER A 55 9.27 -10.95 -7.50
N ALA A 56 8.33 -11.03 -6.55
CA ALA A 56 8.30 -10.16 -5.38
C ALA A 56 9.55 -10.34 -4.50
N PHE A 57 9.98 -11.59 -4.26
CA PHE A 57 11.22 -11.87 -3.53
C PHE A 57 12.46 -11.35 -4.27
N ARG A 58 12.56 -11.60 -5.57
CA ARG A 58 13.67 -11.07 -6.39
C ARG A 58 13.73 -9.55 -6.31
N ARG A 59 12.60 -8.87 -6.43
CA ARG A 59 12.53 -7.40 -6.31
C ARG A 59 12.89 -6.92 -4.90
N ALA A 60 12.52 -7.66 -3.86
CA ALA A 60 12.91 -7.32 -2.49
C ALA A 60 14.43 -7.43 -2.29
N ASP A 61 15.05 -8.46 -2.85
CA ASP A 61 16.49 -8.67 -2.82
C ASP A 61 17.24 -7.57 -3.59
N GLU A 62 16.84 -7.30 -4.84
CA GLU A 62 17.37 -6.21 -5.66
C GLU A 62 17.23 -4.85 -4.96
N LEU A 63 16.09 -4.60 -4.31
CA LEU A 63 15.87 -3.38 -3.53
C LEU A 63 16.81 -3.33 -2.32
N ALA A 64 16.95 -4.42 -1.57
CA ALA A 64 17.84 -4.48 -0.40
C ALA A 64 19.29 -4.17 -0.80
N THR A 65 19.81 -4.84 -1.84
CA THR A 65 21.15 -4.58 -2.36
C THR A 65 21.30 -3.13 -2.83
N ALA A 66 20.33 -2.60 -3.59
CA ALA A 66 20.38 -1.21 -4.05
C ALA A 66 20.34 -0.20 -2.89
N MET A 67 19.66 -0.54 -1.79
CA MET A 67 19.63 0.27 -0.59
C MET A 67 20.97 0.25 0.15
N GLU A 68 21.60 -0.91 0.27
CA GLU A 68 22.95 -1.04 0.83
C GLU A 68 23.99 -0.29 0.00
N CYS A 69 23.95 -0.38 -1.33
CA CYS A 69 24.81 0.40 -2.23
C CYS A 69 24.63 1.92 -2.09
N ARG A 70 23.44 2.37 -1.66
CA ARG A 70 23.14 3.78 -1.35
C ARG A 70 23.47 4.15 0.09
N CYS A 71 24.25 3.32 0.79
CA CYS A 71 24.65 3.48 2.18
C CYS A 71 23.44 3.60 3.13
N TYR A 72 22.32 2.94 2.80
CA TYR A 72 21.18 2.91 3.68
C TYR A 72 21.44 1.95 4.85
N GLN A 73 21.69 2.50 6.03
CA GLN A 73 21.99 1.71 7.24
C GLN A 73 20.78 1.59 8.19
N GLY A 74 19.64 2.20 7.85
CA GLY A 74 18.48 2.28 8.76
C GLY A 74 18.78 3.13 10.01
N GLY A 75 17.82 3.23 10.94
CA GLY A 75 18.08 3.82 12.27
C GLY A 75 17.87 5.33 12.43
N GLU A 76 18.30 5.82 13.59
CA GLU A 76 18.24 7.22 14.03
C GLU A 76 19.21 8.12 13.26
N GLY A 77 18.99 9.44 13.27
CA GLY A 77 19.84 10.41 12.55
C GLY A 77 19.50 10.60 11.07
N ARG A 78 18.44 9.98 10.56
CA ARG A 78 17.99 10.15 9.16
C ARG A 78 17.20 11.44 8.95
N THR A 79 17.54 12.19 7.91
CA THR A 79 16.79 13.37 7.49
C THR A 79 15.56 12.98 6.65
N LYS A 80 14.46 13.74 6.80
CA LYS A 80 13.24 13.55 6.01
C LYS A 80 13.24 14.51 4.82
N MET A 81 13.23 13.97 3.60
CA MET A 81 13.17 14.77 2.37
C MET A 81 11.80 15.45 2.18
N LYS A 82 10.70 14.72 2.44
CA LYS A 82 9.34 15.27 2.44
C LYS A 82 8.95 15.59 3.88
N GLN A 83 9.01 16.87 4.22
CA GLN A 83 8.53 17.37 5.51
C GLN A 83 7.10 17.88 5.34
N LEU A 84 6.21 17.46 6.24
CA LEU A 84 4.87 18.04 6.34
C LEU A 84 5.02 19.45 6.90
N ARG A 85 4.58 20.46 6.14
CA ARG A 85 4.56 21.86 6.56
C ARG A 85 3.12 22.25 6.81
N TYR A 86 2.85 22.79 7.99
CA TYR A 86 1.53 23.32 8.30
C TYR A 86 1.20 24.50 7.39
N HIS A 87 0.01 24.49 6.82
CA HIS A 87 -0.52 25.58 6.03
C HIS A 87 -1.63 26.32 6.77
N ARG A 88 -1.98 27.53 6.30
CA ARG A 88 -3.08 28.31 6.89
C ARG A 88 -4.41 27.57 6.84
N GLU A 89 -4.59 26.72 5.83
CA GLU A 89 -5.75 25.84 5.67
C GLU A 89 -5.86 24.79 6.79
N ASP A 90 -4.72 24.30 7.31
CA ASP A 90 -4.71 23.39 8.46
C ASP A 90 -5.23 24.12 9.70
N PHE A 91 -4.80 25.37 9.91
CA PHE A 91 -5.28 26.16 11.04
C PHE A 91 -6.78 26.49 10.94
N LEU A 92 -7.27 26.80 9.74
CA LEU A 92 -8.69 27.03 9.50
C LEU A 92 -9.52 25.77 9.75
N SER A 93 -9.06 24.61 9.27
CA SER A 93 -9.76 23.34 9.48
C SER A 93 -9.77 22.93 10.95
N TYR A 94 -8.68 23.15 11.69
CA TYR A 94 -8.67 22.98 13.14
C TYR A 94 -9.64 23.93 13.85
N GLY A 95 -9.71 25.20 13.44
CA GLY A 95 -10.63 26.18 14.00
C GLY A 95 -12.10 25.80 13.80
N ILE A 96 -12.48 25.42 12.57
CA ILE A 96 -13.85 24.96 12.25
C ILE A 96 -14.17 23.68 13.05
N GLY A 97 -13.24 22.73 13.10
CA GLY A 97 -13.42 21.50 13.88
C GLY A 97 -13.65 21.76 15.37
N LEU A 98 -12.92 22.72 15.94
CA LEU A 98 -13.07 23.11 17.34
C LEU A 98 -14.41 23.80 17.61
N VAL A 99 -14.84 24.70 16.72
CA VAL A 99 -16.16 25.36 16.83
C VAL A 99 -17.29 24.34 16.75
N LEU A 100 -17.21 23.38 15.82
CA LEU A 100 -18.21 22.30 15.72
C LEU A 100 -18.23 21.43 16.98
N LEU A 101 -17.06 21.05 17.51
CA LEU A 101 -16.97 20.23 18.70
C LEU A 101 -17.54 20.95 19.94
N VAL A 102 -17.20 22.23 20.12
CA VAL A 102 -17.79 23.05 21.19
C VAL A 102 -19.29 23.21 20.99
N GLY A 103 -19.75 23.46 19.76
CA GLY A 103 -21.17 23.55 19.44
C GLY A 103 -21.93 22.29 19.84
N VAL A 104 -21.42 21.11 19.48
CA VAL A 104 -22.02 19.82 19.86
C VAL A 104 -22.04 19.62 21.38
N ILE A 105 -20.95 19.95 22.08
CA ILE A 105 -20.88 19.80 23.54
C ILE A 105 -21.87 20.74 24.23
N VAL A 106 -21.96 22.00 23.80
CA VAL A 106 -22.90 22.96 24.36
C VAL A 106 -24.34 22.50 24.14
N LEU A 107 -24.67 22.04 22.93
CA LEU A 107 -26.00 21.52 22.59
C LEU A 107 -26.37 20.31 23.46
N LYS A 108 -25.42 19.39 23.65
CA LYS A 108 -25.57 18.24 24.56
C LYS A 108 -25.74 18.65 26.02
N THR A 109 -25.02 19.69 26.47
CA THR A 109 -25.03 20.13 27.88
C THR A 109 -26.29 20.94 28.21
N PHE A 110 -26.83 21.68 27.24
CA PHE A 110 -28.08 22.44 27.37
C PHE A 110 -29.35 21.61 27.15
N GLY A 111 -29.23 20.30 26.91
CA GLY A 111 -30.35 19.37 26.98
C GLY A 111 -31.36 19.50 25.84
N MET A 112 -30.90 19.38 24.59
CA MET A 112 -31.67 18.67 23.56
C MET A 112 -31.04 17.31 23.29
#